data_AF-A0A2J6JF46-F1
#
_entry.id   AF-A0A2J6JF46-F1
#
_cell.length_a   1.000
_cell.length_b   1.000
_cell.length_c   1.000
_cell.angle_alpha   90.00
_cell.angle_beta   90.00
_cell.angle_gamma   90.00
#
_symmetry.space_group_name_H-M   'P 1'
#
loop_
_entity.id
_entity.type
_entity.pdbx_description
1 polymer ?
#
loop_
_entity_poly.entity_id
_entity_poly.type
_entity_poly.pdbx_seq_one_letter_code
_entity_poly.pdbx_strand_id
1 'polypeptide(L)'
;MKKQFSRLFAAALLLCAAPFSSALASDDADLLTRVEKLEAASAIHVGGAVRVNYGLTDWSESSKDKSGDFAFDLFRLNVDGTQGDITLSAEYRFYPEYNFNALHHAYLAYDFSETLQGQVGVHQVPFGIQPYASHNFWFSGAYYVGLEDDYDMGIKLLYDAKPWHATLAFYKNGELGAPSVANRYSVDVNSAATGGFAGAQAAGNEETNQVNGRLAYTLDHGDLGSTELGVSLEAGKLYNSNTAKNEDRVAGALHLVGDYGPFNVQLEYASYSYNVANPPGFDDQVVTVGAYGSSWGIPTEADIATFNVAYTRPVTWGPIESVTLYSDNTVITPKEGRFDNVSQNVVGALFAAGPVYTYVDIISGEDMIFMGGDMVGATDASSGRNTRLNVNIGYYF
;
A
#
# COMPACT_ATOMS: atom_id res chain seq x y z
N MET A 1 11.43 -40.60 -7.52
CA MET A 1 11.88 -39.21 -7.32
C MET A 1 12.86 -38.63 -8.37
N LYS A 2 13.16 -39.27 -9.51
CA LYS A 2 13.99 -38.66 -10.59
C LYS A 2 13.38 -38.68 -12.01
N LYS A 3 12.11 -39.07 -12.17
CA LYS A 3 11.45 -39.17 -13.49
C LYS A 3 10.26 -38.24 -13.72
N GLN A 4 9.73 -37.56 -12.69
CA GLN A 4 8.66 -36.57 -12.84
C GLN A 4 9.17 -35.14 -13.14
N PHE A 5 10.43 -34.83 -12.82
CA PHE A 5 11.01 -33.50 -13.04
C PHE A 5 11.37 -33.20 -14.50
N SER A 6 11.45 -34.21 -15.38
CA SER A 6 11.86 -34.01 -16.79
C SER A 6 10.71 -33.72 -17.76
N ARG A 7 9.45 -33.84 -17.33
CA ARG A 7 8.27 -33.66 -18.21
C ARG A 7 7.69 -32.25 -18.18
N LEU A 8 7.90 -31.48 -17.11
CA LEU A 8 7.46 -30.08 -17.06
C LEU A 8 8.32 -29.14 -17.94
N PHE A 9 9.58 -29.49 -18.18
CA PHE A 9 10.49 -28.63 -18.97
C PHE A 9 10.39 -28.83 -20.50
N ALA A 10 9.70 -29.88 -20.96
CA ALA A 10 9.54 -30.18 -22.39
C ALA A 10 8.23 -29.60 -22.99
N ALA A 11 7.30 -29.13 -22.16
CA ALA A 11 6.04 -28.55 -22.62
C ALA A 11 6.15 -27.05 -23.01
N ALA A 12 7.27 -26.41 -22.67
CA ALA A 12 7.45 -24.96 -22.88
C ALA A 12 8.15 -24.58 -24.21
N LEU A 13 8.39 -25.52 -25.14
CA LEU A 13 9.23 -25.26 -26.32
C LEU A 13 8.64 -25.65 -27.69
N LEU A 14 7.32 -25.83 -27.82
CA LEU A 14 6.70 -26.27 -29.09
C LEU A 14 5.45 -25.50 -29.51
N LEU A 15 5.35 -24.21 -29.15
CA LEU A 15 4.31 -23.30 -29.66
C LEU A 15 4.91 -22.21 -30.56
N CYS A 16 5.53 -22.63 -31.66
CA CYS A 16 5.73 -21.77 -32.83
C CYS A 16 5.39 -22.54 -34.11
N ALA A 17 4.38 -22.01 -34.82
CA ALA A 17 4.03 -22.23 -36.22
C ALA A 17 3.32 -23.55 -36.63
N ALA A 18 1.99 -23.51 -36.75
CA ALA A 18 1.22 -23.93 -37.95
C ALA A 18 -0.30 -23.78 -37.73
N PRO A 19 -1.11 -23.62 -38.80
CA PRO A 19 -2.38 -22.88 -38.78
C PRO A 19 -3.63 -23.72 -38.46
N PHE A 20 -4.69 -23.00 -38.10
CA PHE A 20 -6.07 -23.44 -37.84
C PHE A 20 -6.56 -24.63 -38.70
N SER A 21 -7.09 -25.66 -38.03
CA SER A 21 -8.17 -26.50 -38.57
C SER A 21 -9.07 -27.02 -37.46
N SER A 22 -10.31 -26.52 -37.47
CA SER A 22 -11.57 -27.05 -36.91
C SER A 22 -11.52 -28.27 -35.97
N ALA A 23 -11.60 -28.01 -34.67
CA ALA A 23 -12.18 -28.90 -33.66
C ALA A 23 -12.69 -28.06 -32.47
N LEU A 24 -13.60 -27.13 -32.71
CA LEU A 24 -14.32 -26.37 -31.68
C LEU A 24 -15.80 -26.72 -31.78
N ALA A 25 -16.19 -27.87 -31.21
CA ALA A 25 -17.60 -28.22 -30.99
C ALA A 25 -17.82 -29.32 -29.94
N SER A 26 -16.77 -29.74 -29.22
CA SER A 26 -16.90 -30.69 -28.11
C SER A 26 -15.91 -30.30 -27.02
N ASP A 27 -16.36 -29.44 -26.10
CA ASP A 27 -16.04 -29.54 -24.65
C ASP A 27 -16.48 -28.32 -23.82
N ASP A 28 -17.35 -27.44 -24.31
CA ASP A 28 -17.91 -26.38 -23.43
C ASP A 28 -18.72 -26.97 -22.26
N ALA A 29 -19.42 -28.10 -22.47
CA ALA A 29 -20.14 -28.79 -21.41
C ALA A 29 -19.21 -29.53 -20.43
N ASP A 30 -18.08 -30.08 -20.89
CA ASP A 30 -17.08 -30.72 -20.02
C ASP A 30 -16.28 -29.67 -19.23
N LEU A 31 -15.96 -28.53 -19.85
CA LEU A 31 -15.37 -27.37 -19.17
C LEU A 31 -16.32 -26.82 -18.12
N LEU A 32 -17.60 -26.59 -18.44
CA LEU A 32 -18.59 -26.10 -17.48
C LEU A 32 -18.81 -27.10 -16.33
N THR A 33 -18.88 -28.40 -16.61
CA THR A 33 -19.02 -29.44 -15.57
C THR A 33 -17.76 -29.54 -14.70
N ARG A 34 -16.57 -29.31 -15.27
CA ARG A 34 -15.30 -29.27 -14.53
C ARG A 34 -15.16 -27.99 -13.72
N VAL A 35 -15.61 -26.85 -14.23
CA VAL A 35 -15.69 -25.57 -13.53
C VAL A 35 -16.68 -25.69 -12.37
N GLU A 36 -17.89 -26.21 -12.58
CA GLU A 36 -18.88 -26.44 -11.52
C GLU A 36 -18.38 -27.40 -10.43
N LYS A 37 -17.65 -28.46 -10.80
CA LYS A 37 -17.02 -29.37 -9.83
C LYS A 37 -15.86 -28.72 -9.08
N LEU A 38 -15.10 -27.84 -9.74
CA LEU A 38 -14.05 -27.07 -9.10
C LEU A 38 -14.65 -26.02 -8.18
N GLU A 39 -15.70 -25.30 -8.57
CA GLU A 39 -16.46 -24.31 -7.79
C GLU A 39 -17.14 -24.93 -6.57
N ALA A 40 -17.82 -26.07 -6.71
CA ALA A 40 -18.44 -26.78 -5.59
C ALA A 40 -17.43 -27.45 -4.65
N ALA A 41 -16.19 -27.65 -5.10
CA ALA A 41 -15.06 -28.10 -4.30
C ALA A 41 -14.10 -26.95 -3.93
N SER A 42 -14.40 -25.72 -4.36
CA SER A 42 -13.42 -24.64 -4.39
C SER A 42 -13.24 -24.09 -3.01
N ALA A 43 -12.03 -24.22 -2.48
CA ALA A 43 -11.60 -23.42 -1.35
C ALA A 43 -11.35 -21.95 -1.72
N ILE A 44 -11.59 -21.55 -2.99
CA ILE A 44 -11.46 -20.18 -3.47
C ILE A 44 -12.77 -19.41 -3.28
N HIS A 45 -12.68 -18.34 -2.49
CA HIS A 45 -13.71 -17.34 -2.27
C HIS A 45 -13.45 -16.13 -3.16
N VAL A 46 -14.52 -15.60 -3.75
CA VAL A 46 -14.49 -14.33 -4.48
C VAL A 46 -15.19 -13.29 -3.63
N GLY A 47 -14.46 -12.24 -3.28
CA GLY A 47 -14.99 -11.07 -2.58
C GLY A 47 -14.76 -9.81 -3.40
N GLY A 48 -15.12 -8.67 -2.81
CA GLY A 48 -14.83 -7.39 -3.44
C GLY A 48 -15.33 -6.19 -2.67
N ALA A 49 -15.27 -5.04 -3.35
CA ALA A 49 -15.90 -3.83 -2.86
C ALA A 49 -16.32 -2.91 -4.00
N VAL A 50 -17.37 -2.14 -3.73
CA VAL A 50 -17.78 -0.99 -4.54
C VAL A 50 -17.74 0.23 -3.63
N ARG A 51 -17.08 1.30 -4.05
CA ARG A 51 -16.99 2.54 -3.28
C ARG A 51 -17.34 3.76 -4.11
N VAL A 52 -17.95 4.72 -3.45
CA VAL A 52 -18.18 6.09 -3.95
C VAL A 52 -17.55 7.07 -2.97
N ASN A 53 -17.10 8.21 -3.47
CA ASN A 53 -16.40 9.19 -2.68
C ASN A 53 -16.90 10.61 -2.98
N TYR A 54 -17.23 11.35 -1.93
CA TYR A 54 -17.53 12.77 -2.00
C TYR A 54 -16.36 13.57 -1.43
N GLY A 55 -15.92 14.60 -2.15
CA GLY A 55 -14.84 15.48 -1.73
C GLY A 55 -15.19 16.96 -1.87
N LEU A 56 -14.87 17.75 -0.85
CA LEU A 56 -14.93 19.22 -0.89
C LEU A 56 -13.60 19.79 -0.40
N THR A 57 -12.87 20.48 -1.28
CA THR A 57 -11.52 21.00 -1.04
C THR A 57 -11.52 22.52 -0.93
N ASP A 58 -10.94 23.10 0.13
CA ASP A 58 -10.96 24.55 0.35
C ASP A 58 -10.03 25.36 -0.58
N TRP A 59 -8.97 24.73 -1.08
CA TRP A 59 -7.98 25.32 -1.99
C TRP A 59 -8.42 25.37 -3.46
N SER A 60 -9.58 24.81 -3.80
CA SER A 60 -10.12 24.81 -5.16
C SER A 60 -11.41 25.62 -5.25
N GLU A 61 -11.35 26.79 -5.90
CA GLU A 61 -12.55 27.61 -6.16
C GLU A 61 -13.62 26.81 -6.92
N SER A 62 -13.23 26.00 -7.90
CA SER A 62 -14.19 25.16 -8.63
C SER A 62 -14.87 24.12 -7.73
N SER A 63 -14.15 23.52 -6.77
CA SER A 63 -14.77 22.59 -5.81
C SER A 63 -15.78 23.32 -4.93
N LYS A 64 -15.42 24.51 -4.43
CA LYS A 64 -16.33 25.34 -3.60
C LYS A 64 -17.58 25.78 -4.36
N ASP A 65 -17.43 26.27 -5.59
CA ASP A 65 -18.55 26.70 -6.44
C ASP A 65 -19.51 25.54 -6.76
N LYS A 66 -18.98 24.32 -6.93
CA LYS A 66 -19.78 23.10 -7.14
C LYS A 66 -20.34 22.51 -5.85
N SER A 67 -19.89 22.97 -4.68
CA SER A 67 -20.12 22.32 -3.39
C SER A 67 -19.63 20.87 -3.37
N GLY A 68 -18.43 20.65 -3.89
CA GLY A 68 -17.75 19.36 -3.93
C GLY A 68 -18.06 18.52 -5.17
N ASP A 69 -17.43 17.37 -5.25
CA ASP A 69 -17.60 16.37 -6.30
C ASP A 69 -17.98 15.02 -5.66
N PHE A 70 -18.91 14.30 -6.28
CA PHE A 70 -19.28 12.94 -5.87
C PHE A 70 -19.02 11.98 -7.02
N ALA A 71 -18.09 11.05 -6.81
CA ALA A 71 -17.53 10.21 -7.85
C ALA A 71 -17.54 8.72 -7.47
N PHE A 72 -17.42 7.89 -8.50
CA PHE A 72 -17.25 6.45 -8.33
C PHE A 72 -15.76 6.14 -8.12
N ASP A 73 -15.42 5.82 -6.88
CA ASP A 73 -14.03 5.69 -6.40
C ASP A 73 -13.43 4.36 -6.83
N LEU A 74 -14.03 3.25 -6.40
CA LEU A 74 -13.42 1.93 -6.50
C LEU A 74 -14.44 0.88 -6.91
N PHE A 75 -14.01 0.00 -7.83
CA PHE A 75 -14.50 -1.36 -7.90
C PHE A 75 -13.31 -2.31 -7.73
N ARG A 76 -13.39 -3.26 -6.79
CA ARG A 76 -12.33 -4.26 -6.61
C ARG A 76 -12.88 -5.67 -6.56
N LEU A 77 -12.02 -6.61 -6.93
CA LEU A 77 -12.25 -8.05 -6.82
C LEU A 77 -11.11 -8.69 -6.04
N ASN A 78 -11.48 -9.59 -5.15
CA ASN A 78 -10.61 -10.36 -4.27
C ASN A 78 -10.79 -11.84 -4.59
N VAL A 79 -9.69 -12.59 -4.60
CA VAL A 79 -9.69 -14.04 -4.83
C VAL A 79 -8.77 -14.66 -3.78
N ASP A 80 -9.37 -15.35 -2.82
CA ASP A 80 -8.68 -15.90 -1.65
C ASP A 80 -9.06 -17.36 -1.44
N GLY A 81 -8.08 -18.23 -1.19
CA GLY A 81 -8.40 -19.61 -0.86
C GLY A 81 -7.23 -20.56 -0.71
N THR A 82 -7.48 -21.67 -0.03
CA THR A 82 -6.44 -22.63 0.37
C THR A 82 -6.75 -24.04 -0.12
N GLN A 83 -5.88 -24.60 -0.95
CA GLN A 83 -5.99 -25.98 -1.41
C GLN A 83 -4.81 -26.81 -0.93
N GLY A 84 -5.05 -27.68 0.06
CA GLY A 84 -3.97 -28.37 0.77
C GLY A 84 -3.17 -27.35 1.58
N ASP A 85 -1.83 -27.39 1.48
CA ASP A 85 -0.95 -26.47 2.20
C ASP A 85 -0.59 -25.20 1.38
N ILE A 86 -1.28 -24.98 0.25
CA ILE A 86 -1.03 -23.84 -0.64
C ILE A 86 -2.22 -22.89 -0.58
N THR A 87 -1.93 -21.63 -0.26
CA THR A 87 -2.90 -20.53 -0.25
C THR A 87 -2.65 -19.59 -1.42
N LEU A 88 -3.72 -19.16 -2.08
CA LEU A 88 -3.74 -18.07 -3.06
C LEU A 88 -4.46 -16.88 -2.41
N SER A 89 -3.90 -15.69 -2.57
CA SER A 89 -4.55 -14.43 -2.24
C SER A 89 -4.21 -13.41 -3.31
N ALA A 90 -5.22 -12.79 -3.89
CA ALA A 90 -5.06 -11.79 -4.94
C ALA A 90 -6.17 -10.75 -4.89
N GLU A 91 -5.81 -9.48 -5.11
CA GLU A 91 -6.77 -8.38 -5.20
C GLU A 91 -6.39 -7.45 -6.36
N TYR A 92 -7.38 -7.16 -7.20
CA TYR A 92 -7.25 -6.20 -8.30
C TYR A 92 -8.27 -5.09 -8.18
N ARG A 93 -7.84 -3.85 -8.41
CA ARG A 93 -8.60 -2.63 -8.15
C ARG A 93 -8.76 -1.83 -9.43
N PHE A 94 -9.99 -1.37 -9.68
CA PHE A 94 -10.33 -0.42 -10.73
C PHE A 94 -10.70 0.91 -10.08
N TYR A 95 -10.08 1.98 -10.54
CA TYR A 95 -10.26 3.34 -10.02
C TYR A 95 -10.79 4.27 -11.12
N PRO A 96 -12.11 4.30 -11.41
CA PRO A 96 -12.65 5.04 -12.55
C PRO A 96 -12.52 6.56 -12.43
N GLU A 97 -12.66 7.13 -11.23
CA GLU A 97 -12.44 8.56 -10.99
C GLU A 97 -11.04 9.01 -11.41
N TYR A 98 -10.03 8.18 -11.15
CA TYR A 98 -8.62 8.46 -11.44
C TYR A 98 -8.16 7.88 -12.80
N ASN A 99 -9.05 7.22 -13.55
CA ASN A 99 -8.77 6.59 -14.83
C ASN A 99 -7.57 5.63 -14.82
N PHE A 100 -7.44 4.79 -13.79
CA PHE A 100 -6.46 3.72 -13.77
C PHE A 100 -6.98 2.46 -13.07
N ASN A 101 -6.18 1.40 -13.12
CA ASN A 101 -6.39 0.18 -12.36
C ASN A 101 -5.04 -0.32 -11.85
N ALA A 102 -5.05 -1.10 -10.79
CA ALA A 102 -3.84 -1.56 -10.13
C ALA A 102 -4.03 -2.95 -9.53
N LEU A 103 -2.94 -3.72 -9.59
CA LEU A 103 -2.75 -4.84 -8.68
C LEU A 103 -2.53 -4.27 -7.28
N HIS A 104 -3.22 -4.81 -6.28
CA HIS A 104 -2.97 -4.50 -4.87
C HIS A 104 -2.01 -5.55 -4.27
N HIS A 105 -2.39 -6.82 -4.36
CA HIS A 105 -1.49 -7.94 -4.05
C HIS A 105 -1.84 -9.15 -4.91
N ALA A 106 -0.88 -10.06 -5.08
CA ALA A 106 -1.10 -11.39 -5.64
C ALA A 106 0.06 -12.29 -5.26
N TYR A 107 -0.17 -13.26 -4.38
CA TYR A 107 0.86 -14.18 -3.95
C TYR A 107 0.34 -15.60 -3.74
N LEU A 108 1.26 -16.55 -3.80
CA LEU A 108 1.07 -17.90 -3.30
C LEU A 108 1.77 -18.02 -1.95
N ALA A 109 1.11 -18.66 -1.00
CA ALA A 109 1.70 -18.99 0.29
C ALA A 109 1.78 -20.51 0.49
N TYR A 110 2.77 -20.94 1.27
CA TYR A 110 2.94 -22.32 1.73
C TYR A 110 3.20 -22.35 3.23
N ASP A 111 2.39 -23.11 3.94
CA ASP A 111 2.52 -23.31 5.38
C ASP A 111 3.52 -24.44 5.66
N PHE A 112 4.73 -24.08 6.12
CA PHE A 112 5.76 -25.06 6.52
C PHE A 112 5.45 -25.70 7.88
N SER A 113 4.73 -24.98 8.74
CA SER A 113 4.19 -25.42 10.02
C SER A 113 3.00 -24.53 10.41
N GLU A 114 2.38 -24.79 11.56
CA GLU A 114 1.32 -23.94 12.13
C GLU A 114 1.77 -22.49 12.44
N THR A 115 3.08 -22.23 12.45
CA THR A 115 3.68 -20.95 12.87
C THR A 115 4.63 -20.35 11.84
N LEU A 116 4.86 -21.03 10.72
CA LEU A 116 5.84 -20.61 9.71
C LEU A 116 5.24 -20.72 8.31
N GLN A 117 5.10 -19.58 7.64
CA GLN A 117 4.56 -19.49 6.29
C GLN A 117 5.56 -18.80 5.36
N GLY A 118 5.74 -19.34 4.15
CA GLY A 118 6.45 -18.67 3.07
C GLY A 118 5.48 -18.12 2.03
N GLN A 119 5.76 -16.94 1.49
CA GLN A 119 5.01 -16.29 0.42
C GLN A 119 5.92 -15.97 -0.76
N VAL A 120 5.37 -16.04 -1.98
CA VAL A 120 6.03 -15.62 -3.23
C VAL A 120 5.03 -14.88 -4.11
N GLY A 121 5.42 -13.71 -4.61
CA GLY A 121 4.59 -12.84 -5.45
C GLY A 121 4.61 -11.40 -4.95
N VAL A 122 3.52 -10.67 -5.20
CA VAL A 122 3.32 -9.31 -4.70
C VAL A 122 2.63 -9.37 -3.35
N HIS A 123 3.30 -8.91 -2.30
CA HIS A 123 2.79 -8.94 -0.93
C HIS A 123 3.31 -7.75 -0.11
N GLN A 124 2.56 -7.36 0.92
CA GLN A 124 2.87 -6.19 1.75
C GLN A 124 4.29 -6.26 2.31
N VAL A 125 5.03 -5.15 2.18
CA VAL A 125 6.37 -4.89 2.72
C VAL A 125 6.29 -4.85 4.26
N PRO A 126 7.06 -5.67 4.99
CA PRO A 126 7.00 -5.71 6.44
C PRO A 126 7.77 -4.54 7.06
N PHE A 127 7.13 -3.38 7.10
CA PHE A 127 7.67 -2.16 7.69
C PHE A 127 6.62 -1.49 8.59
N GLY A 128 7.07 -0.92 9.70
CA GLY A 128 6.25 -0.15 10.63
C GLY A 128 5.05 -0.89 11.24
N ILE A 129 4.02 -0.11 11.56
CA ILE A 129 2.69 -0.56 11.97
C ILE A 129 2.00 -1.25 10.80
N GLN A 130 1.44 -2.44 11.05
CA GLN A 130 0.71 -3.22 10.05
C GLN A 130 -0.66 -3.68 10.58
N PRO A 131 -1.66 -3.85 9.70
CA PRO A 131 -1.60 -3.62 8.25
C PRO A 131 -1.69 -2.14 7.85
N TYR A 132 -2.24 -1.28 8.72
CA TYR A 132 -2.44 0.15 8.44
C TYR A 132 -2.02 1.00 9.63
N ALA A 133 -1.28 2.08 9.38
CA ALA A 133 -0.78 3.01 10.42
C ALA A 133 -1.74 4.19 10.61
N SER A 134 -3.04 3.95 10.47
CA SER A 134 -4.12 4.93 10.60
C SER A 134 -5.50 4.29 10.72
N HIS A 135 -6.51 5.10 11.06
CA HIS A 135 -7.93 4.70 11.14
C HIS A 135 -8.79 5.36 10.06
N ASN A 136 -8.22 6.23 9.24
CA ASN A 136 -8.91 7.08 8.29
C ASN A 136 -8.76 6.57 6.84
N PHE A 137 -9.40 7.23 5.86
CA PHE A 137 -9.36 6.82 4.45
C PHE A 137 -8.01 7.08 3.74
N TRP A 138 -7.22 8.03 4.24
CA TRP A 138 -6.06 8.64 3.57
C TRP A 138 -4.72 8.05 3.96
N PHE A 139 -4.69 7.04 4.83
CA PHE A 139 -3.47 6.53 5.45
C PHE A 139 -2.73 7.59 6.29
N SER A 140 -1.52 7.29 6.77
CA SER A 140 -0.63 8.28 7.38
C SER A 140 0.21 9.00 6.32
N GLY A 141 0.97 10.02 6.72
CA GLY A 141 1.95 10.65 5.83
C GLY A 141 3.03 9.68 5.33
N ALA A 142 3.31 8.59 6.05
CA ALA A 142 4.30 7.59 5.68
C ALA A 142 3.93 6.82 4.39
N TYR A 143 2.63 6.69 4.11
CA TYR A 143 2.13 6.08 2.87
C TYR A 143 2.70 6.80 1.63
N TYR A 144 2.67 8.13 1.65
CA TYR A 144 3.06 8.97 0.52
C TYR A 144 4.57 9.07 0.30
N VAL A 145 5.36 8.37 1.11
CA VAL A 145 6.80 8.18 0.91
C VAL A 145 7.20 6.70 0.76
N GLY A 146 6.24 5.78 0.65
CA GLY A 146 6.49 4.35 0.43
C GLY A 146 6.77 3.53 1.69
N LEU A 147 6.41 4.02 2.89
CA LEU A 147 6.73 3.36 4.17
C LEU A 147 5.50 2.88 4.94
N GLU A 148 4.31 2.92 4.34
CA GLU A 148 3.07 2.35 4.86
C GLU A 148 2.28 1.70 3.73
N ASP A 149 1.61 0.59 4.01
CA ASP A 149 0.74 -0.14 3.07
C ASP A 149 1.31 -0.31 1.65
N ASP A 150 2.60 -0.63 1.62
CA ASP A 150 3.39 -0.80 0.40
C ASP A 150 3.53 -2.30 0.05
N TYR A 151 3.53 -2.66 -1.23
CA TYR A 151 3.50 -4.03 -1.71
C TYR A 151 4.51 -4.20 -2.82
N ASP A 152 5.32 -5.25 -2.71
CA ASP A 152 6.44 -5.46 -3.62
C ASP A 152 6.54 -6.89 -4.12
N MET A 153 7.22 -7.06 -5.27
CA MET A 153 7.47 -8.35 -5.89
C MET A 153 8.66 -9.06 -5.21
N GLY A 154 8.38 -10.14 -4.50
CA GLY A 154 9.40 -10.80 -3.71
C GLY A 154 9.04 -12.17 -3.13
N ILE A 155 9.82 -12.51 -2.12
CA ILE A 155 9.61 -13.65 -1.23
C ILE A 155 9.57 -13.16 0.21
N LYS A 156 8.69 -13.75 1.02
CA LYS A 156 8.52 -13.39 2.44
C LYS A 156 8.36 -14.63 3.29
N LEU A 157 8.97 -14.61 4.46
CA LEU A 157 8.84 -15.63 5.49
C LEU A 157 8.19 -14.97 6.71
N LEU A 158 7.07 -15.53 7.16
CA LEU A 158 6.31 -15.07 8.30
C LEU A 158 6.41 -16.12 9.40
N TYR A 159 6.87 -15.69 10.57
CA TYR A 159 6.85 -16.47 11.78
C TYR A 159 5.85 -15.85 12.75
N ASP A 160 4.79 -16.57 13.06
CA ASP A 160 3.76 -16.17 14.01
C ASP A 160 3.66 -17.21 15.13
N ALA A 161 4.26 -16.88 16.27
CA ALA A 161 4.17 -17.68 17.48
C ALA A 161 4.14 -16.74 18.69
N LYS A 162 2.93 -16.45 19.14
CA LYS A 162 2.68 -15.57 20.29
C LYS A 162 3.64 -15.85 21.45
N PRO A 163 4.24 -14.80 22.06
CA PRO A 163 3.96 -13.38 21.85
C PRO A 163 4.73 -12.73 20.68
N TRP A 164 5.47 -13.51 19.88
CA TRP A 164 6.36 -12.99 18.85
C TRP A 164 5.77 -13.09 17.45
N HIS A 165 5.94 -12.01 16.69
CA HIS A 165 5.67 -11.95 15.27
C HIS A 165 6.94 -11.47 14.57
N ALA A 166 7.50 -12.27 13.67
CA ALA A 166 8.71 -11.92 12.94
C ALA A 166 8.50 -12.14 11.44
N THR A 167 8.93 -11.17 10.64
CA THR A 167 8.83 -11.24 9.20
C THR A 167 10.18 -10.90 8.58
N LEU A 168 10.61 -11.72 7.63
CA LEU A 168 11.79 -11.46 6.81
C LEU A 168 11.38 -11.55 5.34
N ALA A 169 11.74 -10.55 4.54
CA ALA A 169 11.41 -10.52 3.13
C ALA A 169 12.59 -10.07 2.27
N PHE A 170 12.60 -10.54 1.02
CA PHE A 170 13.46 -10.04 -0.03
C PHE A 170 12.61 -9.63 -1.23
N TYR A 171 12.85 -8.43 -1.74
CA TYR A 171 12.14 -7.86 -2.88
C TYR A 171 13.12 -7.58 -4.01
N LYS A 172 12.77 -8.03 -5.22
CA LYS A 172 13.63 -7.80 -6.38
C LYS A 172 13.48 -6.37 -6.90
N ASN A 173 12.27 -5.83 -6.82
CA ASN A 173 11.80 -4.56 -7.35
C ASN A 173 10.36 -4.29 -6.86
N GLY A 174 9.85 -3.09 -7.13
CA GLY A 174 8.44 -2.70 -7.03
C GLY A 174 7.46 -3.72 -7.60
N GLU A 175 6.23 -3.79 -7.11
CA GLU A 175 5.20 -4.77 -7.52
C GLU A 175 5.05 -5.00 -9.03
N LEU A 176 5.16 -3.97 -9.85
CA LEU A 176 4.97 -4.06 -11.30
C LEU A 176 6.23 -4.47 -12.08
N GLY A 177 7.41 -4.35 -11.49
CA GLY A 177 8.69 -4.48 -12.22
C GLY A 177 8.84 -3.48 -13.38
N ALA A 178 8.07 -2.40 -13.35
CA ALA A 178 8.02 -1.36 -14.37
C ALA A 178 8.10 0.02 -13.69
N PRO A 179 9.30 0.47 -13.29
CA PRO A 179 9.49 1.62 -12.38
C PRO A 179 8.91 2.94 -12.91
N SER A 180 8.73 3.09 -14.22
CA SER A 180 8.18 4.31 -14.83
C SER A 180 6.66 4.40 -14.77
N VAL A 181 5.94 3.33 -14.42
CA VAL A 181 4.46 3.27 -14.49
C VAL A 181 3.86 3.79 -13.19
N ALA A 182 3.34 5.01 -13.15
CA ALA A 182 2.69 5.54 -11.94
C ALA A 182 1.28 4.97 -11.66
N ASN A 183 0.66 4.27 -12.62
CA ASN A 183 -0.64 3.61 -12.47
C ASN A 183 -0.51 2.36 -11.58
N ARG A 184 -0.32 2.58 -10.29
CA ARG A 184 -0.05 1.55 -9.30
C ARG A 184 -0.65 1.93 -7.94
N TYR A 185 -0.73 0.96 -7.04
CA TYR A 185 -1.27 1.16 -5.70
C TYR A 185 -0.20 1.63 -4.72
N SER A 186 0.96 0.98 -4.75
CA SER A 186 2.07 1.19 -3.85
C SER A 186 2.91 2.41 -4.24
N VAL A 187 3.54 3.04 -3.25
CA VAL A 187 4.30 4.27 -3.48
C VAL A 187 5.76 3.90 -3.58
N ASP A 188 6.20 3.65 -4.81
CA ASP A 188 7.61 3.34 -5.09
C ASP A 188 8.35 4.55 -5.69
N VAL A 189 9.67 4.49 -5.65
CA VAL A 189 10.54 5.31 -6.51
C VAL A 189 10.16 5.11 -7.97
N ASN A 190 9.83 6.23 -8.62
CA ASN A 190 9.37 6.27 -9.99
C ASN A 190 10.47 6.80 -10.92
N SER A 191 10.74 6.07 -12.00
CA SER A 191 11.85 6.39 -12.91
C SER A 191 11.45 7.33 -14.07
N ALA A 192 10.24 7.89 -14.06
CA ALA A 192 9.74 8.79 -15.10
C ALA A 192 9.90 10.27 -14.72
N ALA A 193 10.08 11.13 -15.73
CA ALA A 193 10.11 12.58 -15.57
C ALA A 193 8.70 13.20 -15.48
N THR A 194 7.80 12.60 -14.70
CA THR A 194 6.44 13.11 -14.50
C THR A 194 6.39 13.99 -13.24
N GLY A 195 5.72 15.13 -13.31
CA GLY A 195 5.46 16.01 -12.15
C GLY A 195 6.21 17.35 -12.10
N GLY A 196 7.28 17.55 -12.89
CA GLY A 196 7.87 18.88 -13.10
C GLY A 196 8.71 19.47 -11.95
N PHE A 197 9.15 18.66 -11.00
CA PHE A 197 10.03 19.03 -9.89
C PHE A 197 11.52 18.73 -10.19
N ALA A 198 12.44 19.34 -9.45
CA ALA A 198 13.88 19.35 -9.77
C ALA A 198 14.57 17.97 -9.75
N GLY A 199 14.00 16.98 -9.04
CA GLY A 199 14.49 15.60 -9.02
C GLY A 199 13.93 14.69 -10.13
N ALA A 200 12.90 15.13 -10.85
CA ALA A 200 12.24 14.30 -11.86
C ALA A 200 13.12 14.13 -13.12
N GLN A 201 13.43 12.89 -13.45
CA GLN A 201 14.31 12.53 -14.58
C GLN A 201 13.73 11.37 -15.38
N ALA A 202 13.92 11.40 -16.70
CA ALA A 202 13.53 10.30 -17.56
C ALA A 202 14.56 9.18 -17.41
N ALA A 203 14.11 7.94 -17.25
CA ALA A 203 14.98 6.79 -16.92
C ALA A 203 15.78 7.04 -15.62
N GLY A 204 15.08 7.49 -14.58
CA GLY A 204 15.64 7.84 -13.30
C GLY A 204 16.06 6.67 -12.41
N ASN A 205 15.95 6.91 -11.10
CA ASN A 205 16.16 5.89 -10.09
C ASN A 205 15.01 4.86 -10.13
N GLU A 206 15.33 3.61 -9.84
CA GLU A 206 14.38 2.53 -9.60
C GLU A 206 14.85 1.69 -8.42
N GLU A 207 13.90 1.07 -7.74
CA GLU A 207 14.14 0.25 -6.57
C GLU A 207 14.58 -1.16 -6.96
N THR A 208 15.61 -1.69 -6.31
CA THR A 208 16.01 -3.07 -6.54
C THR A 208 16.74 -3.72 -5.37
N ASN A 209 16.58 -5.05 -5.26
CA ASN A 209 17.32 -5.91 -4.32
C ASN A 209 17.23 -5.40 -2.87
N GLN A 210 16.02 -5.42 -2.33
CA GLN A 210 15.72 -4.97 -0.98
C GLN A 210 15.53 -6.15 -0.02
N VAL A 211 15.97 -5.97 1.22
CA VAL A 211 15.69 -6.86 2.34
C VAL A 211 14.93 -6.07 3.40
N ASN A 212 13.85 -6.66 3.92
CA ASN A 212 13.09 -6.12 5.04
C ASN A 212 13.07 -7.11 6.19
N GLY A 213 13.18 -6.60 7.41
CA GLY A 213 12.97 -7.35 8.64
C GLY A 213 12.05 -6.59 9.58
N ARG A 214 11.02 -7.26 10.10
CA ARG A 214 10.13 -6.74 11.13
C ARG A 214 10.07 -7.72 12.30
N LEU A 215 10.18 -7.20 13.52
CA LEU A 215 9.98 -7.96 14.75
C LEU A 215 9.00 -7.21 15.63
N ALA A 216 7.94 -7.88 16.05
CA ALA A 216 6.94 -7.37 16.95
C ALA A 216 6.73 -8.33 18.14
N TYR A 217 6.44 -7.75 19.29
CA TYR A 217 6.15 -8.45 20.53
C TYR A 217 4.85 -7.91 21.12
N THR A 218 3.90 -8.81 21.39
CA THR A 218 2.61 -8.44 21.98
C THR A 218 2.59 -8.73 23.47
N LEU A 219 2.51 -7.65 24.27
CA LEU A 219 2.25 -7.68 25.70
C LEU A 219 0.74 -7.86 25.91
N ASP A 220 0.37 -8.96 26.55
CA ASP A 220 -0.99 -9.22 27.01
C ASP A 220 -1.16 -8.68 28.44
N HIS A 221 -2.10 -7.74 28.63
CA HIS A 221 -2.44 -7.13 29.92
C HIS A 221 -3.74 -7.71 30.51
N GLY A 222 -4.22 -8.85 29.99
CA GLY A 222 -5.48 -9.47 30.39
C GLY A 222 -6.67 -8.57 30.08
N ASP A 223 -7.55 -8.37 31.06
CA ASP A 223 -8.77 -7.58 30.89
C ASP A 223 -8.50 -6.09 30.53
N LEU A 224 -7.28 -5.60 30.73
CA LEU A 224 -6.91 -4.24 30.37
C LEU A 224 -6.67 -4.06 28.86
N GLY A 225 -6.37 -5.14 28.13
CA GLY A 225 -6.08 -5.10 26.69
C GLY A 225 -4.67 -5.56 26.34
N SER A 226 -4.11 -5.05 25.25
CA SER A 226 -2.79 -5.48 24.75
C SER A 226 -1.96 -4.33 24.18
N THR A 227 -0.63 -4.52 24.16
CA THR A 227 0.30 -3.61 23.51
C THR A 227 1.24 -4.39 22.61
N GLU A 228 1.24 -4.12 21.32
CA GLU A 228 2.32 -4.50 20.43
C GLU A 228 3.44 -3.46 20.49
N LEU A 229 4.68 -3.92 20.65
CA LEU A 229 5.89 -3.13 20.41
C LEU A 229 6.63 -3.75 19.23
N GLY A 230 7.13 -2.94 18.30
CA GLY A 230 7.91 -3.49 17.21
C GLY A 230 8.99 -2.58 16.66
N VAL A 231 9.85 -3.21 15.86
CA VAL A 231 10.96 -2.61 15.15
C VAL A 231 10.97 -3.14 13.72
N SER A 232 11.25 -2.26 12.78
CA SER A 232 11.39 -2.61 11.36
C SER A 232 12.66 -2.02 10.78
N LEU A 233 13.25 -2.74 9.83
CA LEU A 233 14.40 -2.30 9.04
C LEU A 233 14.17 -2.66 7.58
N GLU A 234 14.55 -1.73 6.72
CA GLU A 234 14.59 -1.88 5.27
C GLU A 234 15.96 -1.46 4.77
N ALA A 235 16.56 -2.27 3.89
CA ALA A 235 17.80 -1.92 3.21
C ALA A 235 17.76 -2.43 1.77
N GLY A 236 18.06 -1.58 0.81
CA GLY A 236 17.97 -1.91 -0.61
C GLY A 236 18.88 -1.06 -1.48
N LYS A 237 18.77 -1.25 -2.80
CA LYS A 237 19.50 -0.47 -3.80
C LYS A 237 18.56 0.42 -4.61
N LEU A 238 19.11 1.55 -5.06
CA LEU A 238 18.53 2.40 -6.09
C LEU A 238 19.42 2.34 -7.32
N TYR A 239 18.90 1.77 -8.41
CA TYR A 239 19.59 1.76 -9.69
C TYR A 239 19.18 2.99 -10.50
N ASN A 240 20.15 3.79 -10.96
CA ASN A 240 19.88 4.90 -11.86
C ASN A 240 20.23 4.53 -13.29
N SER A 241 19.24 4.53 -14.19
CA SER A 241 19.48 4.12 -15.59
C SER A 241 20.31 5.11 -16.39
N ASN A 242 20.33 6.40 -16.03
CA ASN A 242 21.15 7.41 -16.70
C ASN A 242 22.64 7.28 -16.36
N THR A 243 22.97 6.94 -15.10
CA THR A 243 24.36 6.84 -14.64
C THR A 243 24.87 5.40 -14.57
N ALA A 244 23.99 4.40 -14.71
CA ALA A 244 24.26 2.97 -14.58
C ALA A 244 24.89 2.59 -13.22
N LYS A 245 24.50 3.29 -12.16
CA LYS A 245 25.01 3.08 -10.79
C LYS A 245 23.93 2.53 -9.88
N ASN A 246 24.36 1.77 -8.88
CA ASN A 246 23.54 1.35 -7.75
C ASN A 246 24.01 2.07 -6.50
N GLU A 247 23.12 2.82 -5.87
CA GLU A 247 23.34 3.45 -4.57
C GLU A 247 22.44 2.82 -3.51
N ASP A 248 22.68 3.14 -2.24
CA ASP A 248 22.00 2.53 -1.11
C ASP A 248 20.79 3.33 -0.64
N ARG A 249 19.72 2.62 -0.27
CA ARG A 249 18.62 3.16 0.54
C ARG A 249 18.44 2.36 1.81
N VAL A 250 18.07 3.05 2.88
CA VAL A 250 17.77 2.44 4.18
C VAL A 250 16.60 3.15 4.84
N ALA A 251 15.78 2.39 5.55
CA ALA A 251 14.77 2.92 6.47
C ALA A 251 14.71 2.08 7.74
N GLY A 252 14.29 2.69 8.83
CA GLY A 252 14.05 2.01 10.11
C GLY A 252 12.89 2.64 10.86
N ALA A 253 12.15 1.83 11.60
CA ALA A 253 11.02 2.27 12.40
C ALA A 253 10.95 1.59 13.76
N LEU A 254 10.42 2.31 14.74
CA LEU A 254 9.95 1.79 16.02
C LEU A 254 8.47 2.12 16.16
N HIS A 255 7.67 1.15 16.59
CA HIS A 255 6.25 1.37 16.75
C HIS A 255 5.66 0.76 18.02
N LEU A 256 4.49 1.30 18.39
CA LEU A 256 3.62 0.81 19.43
C LEU A 256 2.18 0.83 18.92
N VAL A 257 1.45 -0.27 19.10
CA VAL A 257 -0.01 -0.34 18.92
C VAL A 257 -0.63 -0.81 20.21
N GLY A 258 -1.59 -0.08 20.75
CA GLY A 258 -2.27 -0.42 21.99
C GLY A 258 -3.77 -0.50 21.81
N ASP A 259 -4.35 -1.62 22.22
CA ASP A 259 -5.80 -1.88 22.22
C ASP A 259 -6.27 -2.00 23.66
N TYR A 260 -7.05 -1.02 24.14
CA TYR A 260 -7.49 -0.93 25.55
C TYR A 260 -8.98 -0.65 25.62
N GLY A 261 -9.78 -1.73 25.68
CA GLY A 261 -11.23 -1.63 25.64
C GLY A 261 -11.71 -0.94 24.35
N PRO A 262 -12.40 0.20 24.41
CA PRO A 262 -12.85 0.92 23.22
C PRO A 262 -11.76 1.77 22.55
N PHE A 263 -10.57 1.90 23.14
CA PHE A 263 -9.50 2.75 22.62
C PHE A 263 -8.48 1.95 21.79
N ASN A 264 -8.07 2.52 20.67
CA ASN A 264 -6.84 2.14 19.96
C ASN A 264 -5.88 3.33 19.95
N VAL A 265 -4.60 3.07 20.19
CA VAL A 265 -3.52 4.08 20.14
C VAL A 265 -2.40 3.54 19.28
N GLN A 266 -1.91 4.36 18.34
CA GLN A 266 -0.76 4.04 17.50
C GLN A 266 0.30 5.12 17.65
N LEU A 267 1.54 4.69 17.82
CA LEU A 267 2.72 5.55 17.83
C LEU A 267 3.77 4.94 16.92
N GLU A 268 4.36 5.74 16.04
CA GLU A 268 5.49 5.31 15.23
C GLU A 268 6.48 6.44 15.07
N TYR A 269 7.77 6.08 15.11
CA TYR A 269 8.84 6.94 14.64
C TYR A 269 9.66 6.17 13.61
N ALA A 270 9.72 6.71 12.40
CA ALA A 270 10.49 6.16 11.30
C ALA A 270 11.54 7.16 10.81
N SER A 271 12.59 6.66 10.19
CA SER A 271 13.65 7.46 9.57
C SER A 271 14.13 6.76 8.32
N TYR A 272 14.35 7.52 7.26
CA TYR A 272 14.85 6.98 6.00
C TYR A 272 15.97 7.83 5.39
N SER A 273 16.77 7.22 4.54
CA SER A 273 17.80 7.88 3.71
C SER A 273 17.93 7.17 2.37
N TYR A 274 17.90 7.95 1.28
CA TYR A 274 18.04 7.53 -0.10
C TYR A 274 19.29 8.17 -0.68
N ASN A 275 20.32 7.39 -0.99
CA ASN A 275 21.42 7.88 -1.80
C ASN A 275 21.03 7.73 -3.27
N VAL A 276 20.95 8.83 -4.01
CA VAL A 276 20.58 8.82 -5.42
C VAL A 276 21.79 9.10 -6.30
N ALA A 277 21.94 8.36 -7.39
CA ALA A 277 23.01 8.58 -8.36
C ALA A 277 22.50 9.39 -9.56
N ASN A 278 21.94 10.57 -9.31
CA ASN A 278 21.42 11.39 -10.40
C ASN A 278 22.57 11.93 -11.27
N PRO A 279 22.36 12.12 -12.58
CA PRO A 279 23.35 12.77 -13.43
C PRO A 279 23.46 14.27 -13.09
N PRO A 280 24.58 14.94 -13.46
CA PRO A 280 24.74 16.37 -13.21
C PRO A 280 23.58 17.20 -13.75
N GLY A 281 23.06 18.12 -12.92
CA GLY A 281 21.95 19.01 -13.27
C GLY A 281 20.60 18.60 -12.68
N PHE A 282 20.53 17.45 -11.99
CA PHE A 282 19.38 17.02 -11.20
C PHE A 282 19.67 17.16 -9.70
N ASP A 283 18.61 17.29 -8.91
CA ASP A 283 18.69 17.54 -7.48
C ASP A 283 18.88 16.23 -6.69
N ASP A 284 20.03 16.06 -6.05
CA ASP A 284 20.37 14.88 -5.25
C ASP A 284 19.67 14.84 -3.87
N GLN A 285 18.94 15.89 -3.49
CA GLN A 285 18.15 15.93 -2.26
C GLN A 285 16.67 15.59 -2.52
N VAL A 286 16.29 15.23 -3.75
CA VAL A 286 14.93 14.84 -4.13
C VAL A 286 14.95 13.46 -4.78
N VAL A 287 14.04 12.60 -4.35
CA VAL A 287 13.71 11.36 -5.06
C VAL A 287 12.28 11.43 -5.59
N THR A 288 12.09 10.98 -6.83
CA THR A 288 10.77 10.86 -7.46
C THR A 288 10.11 9.59 -7.00
N VAL A 289 8.89 9.69 -6.46
CA VAL A 289 8.02 8.55 -6.17
C VAL A 289 6.72 8.66 -6.97
N GLY A 290 5.94 7.59 -7.06
CA GLY A 290 4.65 7.66 -7.75
C GLY A 290 3.69 6.52 -7.48
N ALA A 291 2.42 6.87 -7.39
CA ALA A 291 1.26 6.00 -7.26
C ALA A 291 0.01 6.70 -7.81
N TYR A 292 -1.11 5.99 -7.97
CA TYR A 292 -2.40 6.53 -8.44
C TYR A 292 -2.31 7.33 -9.75
N GLY A 293 -1.44 6.93 -10.66
CA GLY A 293 -1.21 7.60 -11.94
C GLY A 293 -0.49 8.95 -11.83
N SER A 294 0.02 9.29 -10.65
CA SER A 294 0.71 10.55 -10.35
C SER A 294 2.14 10.31 -9.85
N SER A 295 2.99 11.32 -9.96
CA SER A 295 4.36 11.29 -9.42
C SER A 295 4.68 12.62 -8.75
N TRP A 296 5.43 12.56 -7.66
CA TRP A 296 5.84 13.72 -6.86
C TRP A 296 7.27 13.52 -6.32
N GLY A 297 7.86 14.60 -5.84
CA GLY A 297 9.15 14.55 -5.17
C GLY A 297 8.98 14.40 -3.68
N ILE A 298 9.88 13.64 -3.05
CA ILE A 298 10.04 13.58 -1.60
C ILE A 298 11.51 13.88 -1.27
N PRO A 299 11.81 14.41 -0.07
CA PRO A 299 13.19 14.59 0.36
C PRO A 299 13.89 13.23 0.41
N THR A 300 15.18 13.17 0.07
CA THR A 300 15.95 11.92 0.15
C THR A 300 16.20 11.45 1.59
N GLU A 301 16.10 12.34 2.57
CA GLU A 301 16.25 12.00 3.98
C GLU A 301 15.22 12.73 4.85
N ALA A 302 14.46 11.97 5.64
CA ALA A 302 13.53 12.53 6.61
C ALA A 302 13.30 11.62 7.81
N ASP A 303 12.85 12.23 8.90
CA ASP A 303 12.24 11.53 10.03
C ASP A 303 10.71 11.69 9.97
N ILE A 304 9.97 10.66 10.38
CA ILE A 304 8.52 10.63 10.38
C ILE A 304 8.05 10.29 11.79
N ALA A 305 7.12 11.09 12.33
CA ALA A 305 6.46 10.81 13.58
C ALA A 305 4.95 10.67 13.34
N THR A 306 4.38 9.54 13.78
CA THR A 306 2.95 9.25 13.70
C THR A 306 2.36 9.10 15.10
N PHE A 307 1.23 9.76 15.35
CA PHE A 307 0.45 9.60 16.58
C PHE A 307 -1.04 9.57 16.25
N ASN A 308 -1.66 8.43 16.55
CA ASN A 308 -3.08 8.21 16.29
C ASN A 308 -3.79 7.76 17.55
N VAL A 309 -5.03 8.18 17.68
CA VAL A 309 -5.94 7.71 18.71
C VAL A 309 -7.33 7.50 18.12
N ALA A 310 -7.95 6.38 18.44
CA ALA A 310 -9.31 6.07 18.07
C ALA A 310 -10.13 5.59 19.28
N TYR A 311 -11.44 5.83 19.21
CA TYR A 311 -12.42 5.37 20.18
C TYR A 311 -13.64 4.79 19.47
N THR A 312 -13.89 3.50 19.67
CA THR A 312 -15.02 2.78 19.07
C THR A 312 -16.16 2.63 20.06
N ARG A 313 -17.36 3.05 19.62
CA ARG A 313 -18.59 2.95 20.40
C ARG A 313 -19.67 2.18 19.64
N PRO A 314 -20.19 1.08 20.19
CA PRO A 314 -21.42 0.46 19.70
C PRO A 314 -22.61 1.43 19.82
N VAL A 315 -23.45 1.48 18.79
CA VAL A 315 -24.65 2.32 18.74
C VAL A 315 -25.86 1.51 18.26
N THR A 316 -27.05 2.12 18.30
CA THR A 316 -28.29 1.49 17.83
C THR A 316 -29.06 2.50 16.98
N TRP A 317 -28.43 2.94 15.89
CA TRP A 317 -28.93 4.01 15.02
C TRP A 317 -29.39 3.43 13.68
N GLY A 318 -30.52 2.72 13.70
CA GLY A 318 -31.00 2.00 12.52
C GLY A 318 -29.99 0.93 12.09
N PRO A 319 -29.45 0.98 10.85
CA PRO A 319 -28.47 -0.01 10.38
C PRO A 319 -27.04 0.22 10.90
N ILE A 320 -26.75 1.37 11.54
CA ILE A 320 -25.41 1.65 12.07
C ILE A 320 -25.23 0.93 13.40
N GLU A 321 -24.21 0.09 13.47
CA GLU A 321 -23.89 -0.79 14.60
C GLU A 321 -22.77 -0.23 15.47
N SER A 322 -21.82 0.50 14.87
CA SER A 322 -20.75 1.18 15.61
C SER A 322 -20.28 2.46 14.92
N VAL A 323 -19.73 3.35 15.76
CA VAL A 323 -19.00 4.55 15.32
C VAL A 323 -17.62 4.52 15.94
N THR A 324 -16.58 4.61 15.12
CA THR A 324 -15.20 4.83 15.55
C THR A 324 -14.83 6.28 15.27
N LEU A 325 -14.51 7.04 16.32
CA LEU A 325 -14.00 8.41 16.21
C LEU A 325 -12.47 8.38 16.28
N TYR A 326 -11.78 9.16 15.47
CA TYR A 326 -10.31 9.17 15.46
C TYR A 326 -9.71 10.55 15.20
N SER A 327 -8.46 10.68 15.63
CA SER A 327 -7.52 11.74 15.25
C SER A 327 -6.19 11.08 14.90
N ASP A 328 -5.84 11.10 13.62
CA ASP A 328 -4.61 10.52 13.09
C ASP A 328 -3.68 11.66 12.65
N ASN A 329 -2.39 11.56 12.99
CA ASN A 329 -1.44 12.66 12.83
C ASN A 329 -0.11 12.14 12.33
N THR A 330 0.46 12.81 11.33
CA THR A 330 1.82 12.56 10.85
C THR A 330 2.55 13.87 10.65
N VAL A 331 3.82 13.89 11.03
CA VAL A 331 4.78 14.95 10.69
C VAL A 331 5.99 14.30 10.03
N ILE A 332 6.43 14.84 8.91
CA ILE A 332 7.65 14.46 8.20
C ILE A 332 8.62 15.64 8.29
N THR A 333 9.82 15.38 8.79
CA THR A 333 10.87 16.38 9.00
C THR A 333 12.07 16.06 8.12
N PRO A 334 12.25 16.78 6.99
CA PRO A 334 13.40 16.63 6.12
C PRO A 334 14.71 17.00 6.84
N LYS A 335 15.79 16.22 6.64
CA LYS A 335 17.05 16.42 7.40
C LYS A 335 17.97 17.52 6.85
N GLU A 336 17.91 17.79 5.54
CA GLU A 336 18.81 18.72 4.85
C GLU A 336 18.44 20.22 5.06
N GLY A 337 17.39 20.52 5.84
CA GLY A 337 17.00 21.89 6.24
C GLY A 337 16.57 22.82 5.11
N ARG A 338 16.55 22.33 3.86
CA ARG A 338 16.11 23.08 2.66
C ARG A 338 14.59 23.10 2.50
N PHE A 339 13.91 22.06 2.97
CA PHE A 339 12.48 21.87 2.84
C PHE A 339 11.77 22.10 4.16
N ASP A 340 10.52 22.56 4.09
CA ASP A 340 9.66 22.70 5.25
C ASP A 340 9.20 21.34 5.79
N ASN A 341 8.71 21.34 7.03
CA ASN A 341 8.09 20.15 7.60
C ASN A 341 6.75 19.89 6.92
N VAL A 342 6.53 18.65 6.49
CA VAL A 342 5.23 18.22 5.97
C VAL A 342 4.37 17.75 7.12
N SER A 343 3.08 18.12 7.13
CA SER A 343 2.15 17.61 8.14
C SER A 343 0.82 17.18 7.56
N GLN A 344 0.26 16.12 8.14
CA GLN A 344 -1.08 15.62 7.87
C GLN A 344 -1.79 15.37 9.19
N ASN A 345 -3.01 15.89 9.31
CA ASN A 345 -3.93 15.58 10.40
C ASN A 345 -5.28 15.17 9.80
N VAL A 346 -5.83 14.05 10.28
CA VAL A 346 -7.16 13.58 9.89
C VAL A 346 -7.99 13.38 11.16
N VAL A 347 -9.06 14.16 11.28
CA VAL A 347 -10.08 13.95 12.32
C VAL A 347 -11.35 13.48 11.65
N GLY A 348 -11.90 12.37 12.11
CA GLY A 348 -13.03 11.77 11.42
C GLY A 348 -13.80 10.74 12.22
N ALA A 349 -14.71 10.10 11.51
CA ALA A 349 -15.54 9.02 12.02
C ALA A 349 -15.73 7.93 10.96
N LEU A 350 -15.56 6.68 11.38
CA LEU A 350 -15.94 5.48 10.62
C LEU A 350 -17.27 4.96 11.17
N PHE A 351 -18.27 4.87 10.29
CA PHE A 351 -19.56 4.26 10.57
C PHE A 351 -19.60 2.86 9.97
N ALA A 352 -19.90 1.86 10.79
CA ALA A 352 -20.08 0.47 10.34
C ALA A 352 -21.57 0.10 10.37
N ALA A 353 -22.07 -0.44 9.26
CA ALA A 353 -23.46 -0.85 9.06
C ALA A 353 -23.52 -2.15 8.24
N GLY A 354 -23.30 -3.29 8.90
CA GLY A 354 -23.15 -4.59 8.24
C GLY A 354 -22.02 -4.55 7.18
N PRO A 355 -22.30 -4.85 5.90
CA PRO A 355 -21.29 -4.80 4.83
C PRO A 355 -20.93 -3.38 4.37
N VAL A 356 -21.58 -2.34 4.91
CA VAL A 356 -21.34 -0.94 4.53
C VAL A 356 -20.45 -0.25 5.54
N TYR A 357 -19.35 0.32 5.07
CA TYR A 357 -18.44 1.14 5.84
C TYR A 357 -18.37 2.54 5.24
N THR A 358 -18.55 3.55 6.09
CA THR A 358 -18.52 4.95 5.67
C THR A 358 -17.50 5.73 6.48
N TYR A 359 -16.48 6.26 5.81
CA TYR A 359 -15.54 7.22 6.38
C TYR A 359 -16.07 8.64 6.18
N VAL A 360 -16.04 9.44 7.24
CA VAL A 360 -16.29 10.89 7.19
C VAL A 360 -15.06 11.57 7.79
N ASP A 361 -14.23 12.13 6.93
CA ASP A 361 -12.93 12.68 7.28
C ASP A 361 -12.87 14.19 7.02
N ILE A 362 -12.31 14.92 7.98
CA ILE A 362 -11.73 16.24 7.75
C ILE A 362 -10.22 16.05 7.79
N ILE A 363 -9.61 16.09 6.61
CA ILE A 363 -8.16 16.03 6.45
C ILE A 363 -7.61 17.45 6.28
N SER A 364 -6.55 17.76 7.00
CA SER A 364 -5.82 19.01 6.90
C SER A 364 -4.33 18.73 6.71
N GLY A 365 -3.70 19.42 5.77
CA GLY A 365 -2.31 19.17 5.40
C GLY A 365 -1.56 20.46 5.09
N GLU A 366 -0.26 20.43 5.35
CA GLU A 366 0.70 21.50 5.07
C GLU A 366 1.90 20.86 4.37
N ASP A 367 2.26 21.38 3.20
CA ASP A 367 3.26 20.81 2.28
C ASP A 367 3.01 19.34 1.91
N MET A 368 1.75 18.90 2.06
CA MET A 368 1.34 17.51 1.90
C MET A 368 0.78 17.26 0.50
N ILE A 369 1.32 16.24 -0.17
CA ILE A 369 0.82 15.80 -1.48
C ILE A 369 -0.65 15.37 -1.37
N PHE A 370 -1.42 15.58 -2.45
CA PHE A 370 -2.88 15.39 -2.51
C PHE A 370 -3.72 16.28 -1.57
N MET A 371 -3.08 17.14 -0.77
CA MET A 371 -3.70 18.22 0.00
C MET A 371 -3.39 19.61 -0.59
N GLY A 372 -3.05 19.67 -1.87
CA GLY A 372 -2.71 20.92 -2.57
C GLY A 372 -1.32 21.47 -2.24
N GLY A 373 -0.50 20.74 -1.48
CA GLY A 373 0.91 21.07 -1.19
C GLY A 373 1.90 20.22 -2.00
N ASP A 374 3.19 20.50 -1.79
CA ASP A 374 4.34 19.81 -2.39
C ASP A 374 5.40 19.55 -1.31
N MET A 375 5.81 18.28 -1.15
CA MET A 375 6.76 17.86 -0.10
C MET A 375 8.19 18.35 -0.34
N VAL A 376 8.50 18.81 -1.55
CA VAL A 376 9.83 19.34 -1.93
C VAL A 376 9.75 20.73 -2.56
N GLY A 377 8.64 21.45 -2.31
CA GLY A 377 8.46 22.83 -2.74
C GLY A 377 9.47 23.80 -2.12
N ALA A 378 9.70 24.94 -2.77
CA ALA A 378 10.50 26.01 -2.19
C ALA A 378 9.77 26.63 -0.98
N THR A 379 10.49 26.97 0.07
CA THR A 379 9.97 27.52 1.35
C THR A 379 9.22 28.86 1.20
N ASP A 380 9.32 29.53 0.05
CA ASP A 380 8.59 30.75 -0.31
C ASP A 380 7.35 30.50 -1.20
N ALA A 381 7.18 29.26 -1.67
CA ALA A 381 6.06 28.79 -2.47
C ALA A 381 5.14 27.83 -1.70
N SER A 382 5.49 27.46 -0.45
CA SER A 382 4.68 26.57 0.40
C SER A 382 3.28 27.17 0.59
N SER A 383 2.31 26.48 0.00
CA SER A 383 0.90 26.78 0.16
C SER A 383 0.56 26.58 1.62
N GLY A 384 -0.08 27.58 2.25
CA GLY A 384 -0.55 27.44 3.62
C GLY A 384 -1.45 26.22 3.81
N ARG A 385 -1.73 25.89 5.07
CA ARG A 385 -2.53 24.73 5.44
C ARG A 385 -3.87 24.67 4.68
N ASN A 386 -4.08 23.55 4.02
CA ASN A 386 -5.26 23.24 3.21
C ASN A 386 -6.12 22.20 3.91
N THR A 387 -7.44 22.25 3.69
CA THR A 387 -8.40 21.35 4.34
C THR A 387 -9.41 20.79 3.34
N ARG A 388 -9.73 19.51 3.50
CA ARG A 388 -10.73 18.80 2.70
C ARG A 388 -11.67 18.01 3.59
N LEU A 389 -12.96 18.12 3.28
CA LEU A 389 -13.96 17.14 3.71
C LEU A 389 -13.96 15.98 2.72
N ASN A 390 -13.93 14.76 3.24
CA ASN A 390 -14.04 13.53 2.46
C ASN A 390 -15.10 12.61 3.06
N VAL A 391 -15.99 12.08 2.22
CA VAL A 391 -16.96 11.06 2.63
C VAL A 391 -16.84 9.88 1.67
N ASN A 392 -16.25 8.78 2.13
CA ASN A 392 -16.13 7.55 1.37
C ASN A 392 -17.18 6.55 1.86
N ILE A 393 -17.98 5.98 0.96
CA ILE A 393 -18.99 4.96 1.29
C ILE A 393 -18.64 3.72 0.49
N GLY A 394 -18.38 2.61 1.18
CA GLY A 394 -18.06 1.32 0.56
C GLY A 394 -19.01 0.21 0.98
N TYR A 395 -19.43 -0.61 0.01
CA TYR A 395 -20.08 -1.89 0.25
C TYR A 395 -19.09 -3.02 -0.04
N TYR A 396 -18.91 -3.91 0.92
CA TYR A 396 -17.94 -5.01 0.87
C TYR A 396 -18.68 -6.35 0.91
N PHE A 397 -18.31 -7.29 0.04
CA PHE A 397 -19.01 -8.57 -0.13
C PHE A 397 -18.07 -9.76 -0.23
#